data_AF-A0AAW5MZG8-F1
#
_entry.id   AF-A0AAW5MZG8-F1
#
_cell.length_a   1.000
_cell.length_b   1.000
_cell.length_c   1.000
_cell.angle_alpha   90.00
_cell.angle_beta   90.00
_cell.angle_gamma   90.00
#
_symmetry.space_group_name_H-M   'P 1'
#
loop_
_entity.id
_entity.type
_entity.pdbx_description
1 polymer ?
#
loop_
_entity_poly.entity_id
_entity_poly.type
_entity_poly.pdbx_seq_one_letter_code
_entity_poly.pdbx_strand_id
1 'polypeptide(L)'
;MKSIVDPSALVIDLGAQNRPTVISVVGAGGKTSLLFWLAELLQASGRRVLITTTTHMFMPTSHWPVVFCRDPAMLPHASLTSPISFCFHSWKANQGKVQGFTPEAIDALVQR
;
A
#
# COMPACT_ATOMS: atom_id res chain seq x y z
N MET A 1 13.41 24.01 10.20
CA MET A 1 12.39 23.05 9.74
C MET A 1 11.10 23.37 10.46
N LYS A 2 10.08 23.90 9.76
CA LYS A 2 8.75 24.10 10.37
C LYS A 2 8.12 22.73 10.55
N SER A 3 7.87 22.35 11.79
CA SER A 3 7.13 21.14 12.16
C SER A 3 5.76 21.20 11.51
N ILE A 4 5.36 20.13 10.81
CA ILE A 4 3.97 19.93 10.39
C ILE A 4 3.19 19.70 11.69
N VAL A 5 2.41 20.70 12.10
CA VAL A 5 1.73 20.74 13.41
C VAL A 5 0.53 19.80 13.45
N ASP A 6 -0.02 19.45 12.30
CA ASP A 6 -1.08 18.45 12.14
C ASP A 6 -0.93 17.74 10.79
N PRO A 7 -0.49 16.46 10.77
CA PRO A 7 -0.37 15.69 9.55
C PRO A 7 -1.71 15.49 8.82
N SER A 8 -2.84 15.49 9.54
CA SER A 8 -4.15 15.32 8.92
C SER A 8 -4.52 16.49 8.00
N ALA A 9 -3.99 17.69 8.29
CA ALA A 9 -4.15 18.88 7.44
C ALA A 9 -3.37 18.79 6.11
N LEU A 10 -2.44 17.84 5.95
CA LEU A 10 -1.73 17.60 4.69
C LEU A 10 -2.54 16.77 3.70
N VAL A 11 -3.54 16.04 4.19
CA VAL A 11 -4.36 15.15 3.35
C VAL A 11 -5.55 15.96 2.83
N ILE A 12 -5.36 16.61 1.69
CA ILE A 12 -6.46 17.24 0.95
C ILE A 12 -7.06 16.16 0.03
N ASP A 13 -8.17 15.59 0.47
CA ASP A 13 -8.97 14.70 -0.37
C ASP A 13 -9.84 15.54 -1.32
N LEU A 14 -9.44 15.65 -2.60
CA LEU A 14 -10.13 16.39 -3.66
C LEU A 14 -11.46 15.74 -4.12
N GLY A 15 -12.12 14.99 -3.24
CA GLY A 15 -13.39 14.31 -3.53
C GLY A 15 -13.24 12.84 -3.91
N ALA A 16 -12.21 12.13 -3.43
CA ALA A 16 -12.16 10.67 -3.45
C ALA A 16 -13.14 10.08 -2.42
N GLN A 17 -14.42 10.28 -2.69
CA GLN A 17 -15.51 9.76 -1.89
C GLN A 17 -16.30 8.79 -2.76
N ASN A 18 -16.37 7.54 -2.30
CA ASN A 18 -17.03 6.34 -2.86
C ASN A 18 -16.21 5.35 -3.71
N ARG A 19 -14.89 5.51 -3.92
CA ARG A 19 -14.08 4.48 -4.59
C ARG A 19 -12.69 4.33 -3.97
N PRO A 20 -12.06 3.14 -4.04
CA PRO A 20 -10.65 2.98 -3.68
C PRO A 20 -9.76 3.88 -4.56
N THR A 21 -8.81 4.58 -3.94
CA THR A 21 -7.83 5.43 -4.65
C THR A 21 -6.51 4.68 -4.79
N VAL A 22 -5.96 4.64 -6.02
CA VAL A 22 -4.60 4.11 -6.27
C VAL A 22 -3.60 5.26 -6.25
N ILE A 23 -2.52 5.09 -5.49
CA ILE A 23 -1.39 6.00 -5.48
C ILE A 23 -0.15 5.21 -5.91
N SER A 24 0.45 5.61 -7.03
CA SER A 24 1.68 5.00 -7.56
C SER A 24 2.88 5.87 -7.25
N VAL A 25 3.87 5.31 -6.53
CA VAL A 25 5.12 5.99 -6.19
C VAL A 25 6.24 5.54 -7.12
N VAL A 26 6.74 6.44 -7.96
CA VAL A 26 7.77 6.18 -8.98
C VAL A 26 9.02 7.05 -8.79
N GLY A 27 10.17 6.65 -9.36
CA GLY A 27 11.44 7.39 -9.27
C GLY A 27 12.63 6.55 -8.79
N ALA A 28 13.78 7.20 -8.56
CA ALA A 28 15.03 6.50 -8.25
C ALA A 28 15.18 6.13 -6.76
N GLY A 29 14.94 7.06 -5.83
CA GLY A 29 15.20 6.90 -4.39
C GLY A 29 14.00 7.21 -3.49
N GLY A 30 14.03 6.73 -2.25
CA GLY A 30 13.05 7.09 -1.20
C GLY A 30 11.63 6.51 -1.35
N LYS A 31 11.30 5.86 -2.47
CA LYS A 31 9.95 5.32 -2.73
C LYS A 31 9.41 4.45 -1.60
N THR A 32 10.23 3.53 -1.11
CA THR A 32 9.86 2.62 -0.03
C THR A 32 9.57 3.41 1.24
N SER A 33 10.50 4.26 1.69
CA SER A 33 10.31 5.12 2.86
C SER A 33 9.07 6.01 2.74
N LEU A 34 8.81 6.56 1.55
CA LEU A 34 7.63 7.37 1.26
C LEU A 34 6.34 6.55 1.35
N LEU A 35 6.33 5.30 0.87
CA LEU A 35 5.18 4.40 1.01
C LEU A 35 4.83 4.16 2.48
N PHE A 36 5.82 3.90 3.34
CA PHE A 36 5.59 3.72 4.78
C PHE A 36 5.03 4.99 5.43
N TRP A 37 5.68 6.13 5.19
CA TRP A 37 5.25 7.42 5.75
C TRP A 37 3.83 7.80 5.27
N LEU A 38 3.54 7.61 3.99
CA LEU A 38 2.22 7.90 3.44
C LEU A 38 1.14 6.98 4.01
N ALA A 39 1.46 5.70 4.23
CA ALA A 39 0.52 4.76 4.83
C ALA A 39 0.14 5.15 6.25
N GLU A 40 1.11 5.54 7.08
CA GLU A 40 0.87 6.06 8.43
C GLU A 40 0.06 7.36 8.42
N LEU A 41 0.38 8.27 7.50
CA LEU A 41 -0.35 9.53 7.32
C LEU A 41 -1.84 9.29 6.98
N LEU A 42 -2.10 8.39 6.03
CA LEU A 42 -3.45 8.03 5.61
C LEU A 42 -4.20 7.25 6.70
N GLN A 43 -3.51 6.37 7.43
CA GLN A 43 -4.09 5.71 8.59
C GLN A 43 -4.50 6.72 9.67
N ALA A 44 -3.65 7.71 9.96
CA ALA A 44 -3.94 8.76 10.94
C ALA A 44 -5.15 9.62 10.52
N SER A 45 -5.46 9.72 9.22
CA SER A 45 -6.68 10.37 8.72
C SER A 45 -7.89 9.41 8.61
N GLY A 46 -7.80 8.21 9.20
CA GLY A 46 -8.89 7.23 9.26
C GLY A 46 -9.05 6.39 7.99
N ARG A 47 -8.10 6.43 7.06
CA ARG A 47 -8.12 5.60 5.85
C ARG A 47 -7.47 4.24 6.10
N ARG A 48 -7.93 3.24 5.36
CA ARG A 48 -7.25 1.93 5.28
C ARG A 48 -6.31 1.92 4.09
N VAL A 49 -5.16 1.29 4.26
CA VAL A 49 -4.10 1.27 3.26
C VAL A 49 -3.66 -0.17 2.98
N LEU A 50 -3.70 -0.53 1.70
CA LEU A 50 -3.09 -1.75 1.19
C LEU A 50 -1.85 -1.36 0.39
N ILE A 51 -0.67 -1.81 0.85
CA ILE A 51 0.59 -1.52 0.17
C ILE A 51 0.96 -2.71 -0.70
N THR A 52 1.33 -2.41 -1.94
CA THR A 52 1.88 -3.40 -2.87
C THR A 52 2.91 -2.73 -3.78
N THR A 53 3.41 -3.48 -4.75
CA THR A 53 4.30 -2.96 -5.79
C THR A 53 3.91 -3.57 -7.14
N THR A 54 4.36 -2.99 -8.24
CA THR A 54 4.30 -3.60 -9.58
C THR A 54 5.62 -4.26 -9.99
N THR A 55 6.63 -4.19 -9.13
CA THR A 55 7.98 -4.71 -9.38
C THR A 55 8.41 -5.68 -8.26
N HIS A 56 9.71 -5.75 -7.98
CA HIS A 56 10.21 -6.41 -6.78
C HIS A 56 10.63 -5.37 -5.75
N MET A 57 10.25 -5.56 -4.50
CA MET A 57 10.79 -4.81 -3.37
C MET A 57 11.34 -5.76 -2.33
N PHE A 58 12.19 -5.27 -1.42
CA PHE A 58 12.58 -6.08 -0.27
C PHE A 58 11.36 -6.38 0.61
N MET A 59 11.36 -7.56 1.24
CA MET A 59 10.34 -7.92 2.22
C MET A 59 10.23 -6.79 3.26
N PRO A 60 9.04 -6.21 3.49
CA PRO A 60 8.89 -5.13 4.45
C PRO A 60 9.23 -5.62 5.87
N THR A 61 10.02 -4.84 6.59
CA THR A 61 10.42 -5.12 7.98
C THR A 61 9.58 -4.32 8.98
N SER A 62 8.25 -4.35 8.83
CA SER A 62 7.34 -3.69 9.76
C SER A 62 6.47 -4.70 10.52
N HIS A 63 5.70 -4.20 11.48
CA HIS A 63 4.76 -5.00 12.26
C HIS A 63 3.41 -5.20 11.55
N TRP A 64 3.22 -4.63 10.35
CA TRP A 64 1.95 -4.75 9.63
C TRP A 64 1.82 -6.12 8.98
N PRO A 65 0.59 -6.67 8.91
CA PRO A 65 0.35 -7.97 8.28
C PRO A 65 0.80 -8.00 6.83
N VAL A 66 1.41 -9.12 6.43
CA VAL A 66 1.76 -9.41 5.03
C VAL A 66 0.91 -10.57 4.55
N VAL A 67 0.17 -10.34 3.46
CA VAL A 67 -0.65 -11.35 2.81
C VAL A 67 -0.06 -11.71 1.46
N PHE A 68 0.04 -13.00 1.17
CA PHE A 68 0.39 -13.50 -0.16
C PHE A 68 -0.84 -14.10 -0.82
N CYS A 69 -1.13 -13.68 -2.05
CA CYS A 69 -2.22 -14.24 -2.83
C CYS A 69 -1.88 -14.21 -4.32
N ARG A 70 -2.48 -15.11 -5.11
CA ARG A 70 -2.29 -15.10 -6.57
C ARG A 70 -3.03 -13.96 -7.24
N ASP A 71 -4.27 -13.72 -6.79
CA ASP A 71 -5.17 -12.70 -7.31
C ASP A 71 -5.66 -11.81 -6.15
N PRO A 72 -5.26 -10.53 -6.11
CA PRO A 72 -5.68 -9.62 -5.05
C PRO A 72 -7.18 -9.29 -5.14
N ALA A 73 -7.79 -9.39 -6.33
CA ALA A 73 -9.21 -9.17 -6.52
C ALA A 73 -10.10 -10.30 -5.96
N MET A 74 -9.48 -11.37 -5.45
CA MET A 74 -10.16 -12.49 -4.79
C MET A 74 -9.92 -12.53 -3.28
N LEU A 75 -9.17 -11.57 -2.71
CA LEU A 75 -8.90 -11.54 -1.28
C LEU A 75 -10.20 -11.40 -0.46
N PRO A 76 -10.45 -12.24 0.55
CA PRO A 76 -11.59 -12.06 1.44
C PRO A 76 -11.56 -10.67 2.11
N HIS A 77 -12.73 -10.06 2.34
CA HIS A 77 -12.81 -8.79 3.07
C HIS A 77 -12.12 -8.84 4.44
N ALA A 78 -12.13 -10.01 5.09
CA ALA A 78 -11.42 -10.26 6.34
C ALA A 78 -9.90 -10.01 6.26
N SER A 79 -9.28 -10.25 5.09
CA SER A 79 -7.85 -10.02 4.85
C SER A 79 -7.48 -8.54 4.75
N LEU A 80 -8.47 -7.67 4.55
CA LEU A 80 -8.30 -6.21 4.44
C LEU A 80 -8.79 -5.48 5.70
N THR A 81 -8.86 -6.19 6.84
CA THR A 81 -9.37 -5.60 8.09
C THR A 81 -8.34 -4.74 8.83
N SER A 82 -7.06 -5.01 8.63
CA SER A 82 -6.00 -4.20 9.22
C SER A 82 -6.03 -2.76 8.67
N PRO A 83 -5.77 -1.72 9.49
CA PRO A 83 -5.65 -0.35 9.01
C PRO A 83 -4.56 -0.19 7.94
N ILE A 84 -3.43 -0.88 8.12
CA ILE A 84 -2.37 -0.98 7.10
C ILE A 84 -2.01 -2.45 6.91
N SER A 85 -1.87 -2.87 5.67
CA SER A 85 -1.42 -4.23 5.33
C SER A 85 -0.60 -4.23 4.04
N PHE A 86 0.23 -5.25 3.87
CA PHE A 86 0.89 -5.53 2.61
C PHE A 86 0.22 -6.67 1.88
N CYS A 87 0.19 -6.58 0.56
CA CYS A 87 -0.22 -7.68 -0.30
C CYS A 87 0.74 -7.88 -1.46
N PHE A 88 1.20 -9.11 -1.65
CA PHE A 88 2.15 -9.47 -2.70
C PHE A 88 1.73 -10.77 -3.38
N HIS A 89 2.20 -10.95 -4.62
CA HIS A 89 1.95 -12.16 -5.38
C HIS A 89 2.75 -13.35 -4.84
N SER A 90 4.03 -13.13 -4.56
CA SER A 90 4.92 -14.18 -4.08
C SER A 90 6.12 -13.63 -3.31
N TRP A 91 6.80 -14.53 -2.59
CA TRP A 91 8.06 -14.24 -1.91
C TRP A 91 9.23 -14.96 -2.58
N LYS A 92 10.27 -14.21 -2.94
CA LYS A 92 11.56 -14.68 -3.46
C LYS A 92 12.58 -14.71 -2.33
N ALA A 93 12.49 -15.76 -1.51
CA ALA A 93 13.27 -15.90 -0.27
C ALA A 93 14.79 -15.81 -0.51
N ASN A 94 15.29 -16.38 -1.60
CA ASN A 94 16.70 -16.34 -1.98
C ASN A 94 17.25 -14.91 -2.22
N GLN A 95 16.38 -13.95 -2.52
CA GLN A 95 16.73 -12.55 -2.75
C GLN A 95 16.26 -11.63 -1.62
N GLY A 96 15.53 -12.17 -0.64
CA GLY A 96 14.84 -11.36 0.39
C GLY A 96 13.80 -10.41 -0.19
N LYS A 97 13.28 -10.69 -1.39
CA LYS A 97 12.38 -9.80 -2.12
C LYS A 97 10.99 -10.39 -2.26
N VAL A 98 9.98 -9.52 -2.25
CA VAL A 98 8.61 -9.85 -2.60
C VAL A 98 8.33 -9.39 -4.03
N GLN A 99 7.46 -10.12 -4.70
CA GLN A 99 6.97 -9.78 -6.03
C GLN A 99 5.58 -9.22 -5.95
N GLY A 100 5.41 -8.07 -6.59
CA GLY A 100 4.14 -7.38 -6.76
C GLY A 100 3.20 -8.02 -7.77
N PHE A 101 2.14 -7.29 -8.09
CA PHE A 101 1.15 -7.67 -9.09
C PHE A 101 1.38 -6.94 -10.42
N THR A 102 0.76 -7.41 -11.49
CA THR A 102 0.74 -6.64 -12.74
C THR A 102 -0.19 -5.44 -12.59
N PRO A 103 -0.02 -4.37 -13.40
CA PRO A 103 -0.92 -3.22 -13.38
C PRO A 103 -2.40 -3.62 -13.54
N GLU A 104 -2.70 -4.58 -14.40
CA GLU A 104 -4.06 -5.05 -14.67
C GLU A 104 -4.71 -5.69 -13.44
N ALA A 105 -3.92 -6.41 -12.64
CA ALA A 105 -4.39 -6.99 -11.38
C ALA A 105 -4.64 -5.92 -10.31
N ILE A 106 -3.91 -4.81 -10.32
CA ILE A 106 -4.18 -3.64 -9.46
C ILE A 106 -5.46 -2.95 -9.91
N ASP A 107 -5.65 -2.75 -11.22
CA ASP A 107 -6.86 -2.14 -11.77
C ASP A 107 -8.10 -2.97 -11.41
N ALA A 108 -8.03 -4.31 -11.53
CA ALA A 108 -9.11 -5.20 -11.15
C ALA A 108 -9.46 -5.13 -9.64
N LEU A 109 -8.44 -5.01 -8.77
CA LEU A 109 -8.64 -4.86 -7.33
C LEU A 109 -9.42 -3.58 -6.98
N VAL A 110 -9.21 -2.50 -7.72
CA VAL A 110 -9.84 -1.19 -7.47
C VAL A 110 -11.32 -1.17 -7.86
N GLN A 111 -11.71 -2.01 -8.82
CA GLN A 111 -13.10 -2.14 -9.27
C GLN A 111 -13.96 -3.07 -8.39
N ARG A 112 -13.42 -3.58 -7.28
CA ARG A 112 -14.16 -4.42 -6.32
C ARG A 112 -15.22 -3.66 -5.54
#